data_AF-A0A5N5MEY3-F1
#
_entry.id   AF-A0A5N5MEY3-F1
#
_cell.length_a   1.000
_cell.length_b   1.000
_cell.length_c   1.000
_cell.angle_alpha   90.00
_cell.angle_beta   90.00
_cell.angle_gamma   90.00
#
_symmetry.space_group_name_H-M   'P 1'
#
loop_
_entity.id
_entity.type
_entity.pdbx_description
1 polymer ?
#
loop_
_entity_poly.entity_id
_entity_poly.type
_entity_poly.pdbx_seq_one_letter_code
_entity_poly.pdbx_strand_id
1 'polypeptide(L)'
;MISIGNWNIRGLNAPQKQKTIHDWVTKNSLDVAGLIETKVTAQKQDTTERNLCLRHWQFFNNTSSSSHGRIMVGWNSQTVQLTCIHSSPQWMTCNMHILHNPTTTPLKLTIVYGDNTTAGREALWEYIERTSVDHSAIPWLIMGDFNAVLSPDDRQGGRQDWCNHHNAFGNTIQEAELFQTPYTGMRYTWHNGHAAETSILRKLDWVFSNSAFYTSWPTAKTHFYPRYASDHSAAVTTLTNTRLGQPIHGESHPKLRSKVESSSEAVSRSSSSMHKPHLQQGQGSRPPMGGSPASGGAAS
;
A
#
# COMPACT_ATOMS: atom_id res chain seq x y z
N MET A 1 0.61 19.51 5.75
CA MET A 1 0.59 18.27 4.93
C MET A 1 1.91 17.60 5.20
N ILE A 2 1.95 16.28 5.31
CA ILE A 2 3.21 15.54 5.53
C ILE A 2 3.37 14.49 4.43
N SER A 3 4.56 14.38 3.85
CA SER A 3 4.88 13.42 2.79
C SER A 3 5.96 12.45 3.24
N ILE A 4 5.64 11.15 3.22
CA ILE A 4 6.51 10.06 3.68
C ILE A 4 6.88 9.20 2.46
N GLY A 5 8.15 9.19 2.09
CA GLY A 5 8.68 8.36 1.01
C GLY A 5 9.23 7.02 1.51
N ASN A 6 9.17 5.99 0.67
CA ASN A 6 9.89 4.73 0.85
C ASN A 6 10.45 4.23 -0.49
N TRP A 7 11.70 3.79 -0.52
CA TRP A 7 12.31 3.25 -1.75
C TRP A 7 13.43 2.23 -1.47
N ASN A 8 13.30 1.00 -1.98
CA ASN A 8 14.45 0.11 -2.17
C ASN A 8 15.32 0.67 -3.29
N ILE A 9 16.50 1.18 -2.94
CA ILE A 9 17.40 1.90 -3.86
C ILE A 9 18.52 1.01 -4.41
N ARG A 10 18.66 -0.24 -3.95
CA ARG A 10 19.76 -1.17 -4.32
C ARG A 10 21.15 -0.50 -4.30
N GLY A 11 21.53 0.04 -3.15
CA GLY A 11 22.83 0.64 -2.89
C GLY A 11 22.85 2.16 -3.02
N LEU A 12 23.49 2.85 -2.06
CA LEU A 12 23.54 4.30 -1.92
C LEU A 12 24.98 4.86 -1.89
N ASN A 13 25.99 4.02 -2.08
CA ASN A 13 27.41 4.43 -2.07
C ASN A 13 27.81 5.34 -3.25
N ALA A 14 27.07 5.30 -4.38
CA ALA A 14 27.42 6.03 -5.59
C ALA A 14 26.91 7.48 -5.54
N PRO A 15 27.74 8.51 -5.82
CA PRO A 15 27.32 9.92 -5.80
C PRO A 15 26.11 10.23 -6.71
N GLN A 16 26.00 9.55 -7.85
CA GLN A 16 24.85 9.68 -8.75
C GLN A 16 23.55 9.22 -8.08
N LYS A 17 23.57 8.11 -7.32
CA LYS A 17 22.40 7.65 -6.54
C LYS A 17 22.11 8.55 -5.35
N GLN A 18 23.13 9.11 -4.70
CA GLN A 18 22.96 10.12 -3.63
C GLN A 18 22.23 11.36 -4.18
N LYS A 19 22.65 11.87 -5.35
CA LYS A 19 21.93 12.93 -6.06
C LYS A 19 20.51 12.52 -6.43
N THR A 20 20.29 11.29 -6.93
CA THR A 20 18.94 10.80 -7.23
C THR A 20 18.01 10.82 -6.00
N ILE A 21 18.51 10.45 -4.82
CA ILE A 21 17.75 10.54 -3.57
C ILE A 21 17.47 12.00 -3.19
N HIS A 22 18.47 12.90 -3.29
CA HIS A 22 18.26 14.34 -3.09
C HIS A 22 17.13 14.87 -3.99
N ASP A 23 17.23 14.62 -5.30
CA ASP A 23 16.29 15.13 -6.29
C ASP A 23 14.90 14.53 -6.09
N TRP A 24 14.79 13.25 -5.70
CA TRP A 24 13.52 12.60 -5.33
C TRP A 24 12.89 13.21 -4.08
N VAL A 25 13.68 13.42 -3.02
CA VAL A 25 13.22 14.05 -1.77
C VAL A 25 12.73 15.47 -2.02
N THR A 26 13.52 16.29 -2.71
CA THR A 26 13.20 17.69 -3.00
C THR A 26 12.00 17.82 -3.93
N LYS A 27 11.95 17.04 -5.03
CA LYS A 27 10.85 17.12 -6.01
C LYS A 27 9.49 16.72 -5.43
N ASN A 28 9.47 15.79 -4.46
CA ASN A 28 8.25 15.32 -3.81
C ASN A 28 7.94 16.06 -2.51
N SER A 29 8.77 17.04 -2.11
CA SER A 29 8.68 17.75 -0.82
C SER A 29 8.50 16.78 0.35
N LEU A 30 9.37 15.76 0.42
CA LEU A 30 9.29 14.77 1.49
C LEU A 30 9.69 15.38 2.84
N ASP A 31 9.00 14.91 3.89
CA ASP A 31 9.34 15.17 5.29
C ASP A 31 10.09 14.00 5.91
N VAL A 32 9.85 12.78 5.39
CA VAL A 32 10.48 11.54 5.83
C VAL A 32 10.81 10.69 4.59
N ALA A 33 11.94 9.98 4.60
CA ALA A 33 12.33 9.03 3.58
C ALA A 33 12.92 7.74 4.18
N GLY A 34 12.22 6.62 4.00
CA GLY A 34 12.77 5.28 4.17
C GLY A 34 13.56 4.84 2.94
N LEU A 35 14.83 4.50 3.13
CA LEU A 35 15.73 4.00 2.08
C LEU A 35 16.13 2.56 2.42
N ILE A 36 15.82 1.65 1.50
CA ILE A 36 16.02 0.20 1.67
C ILE A 36 17.14 -0.30 0.74
N GLU A 37 17.85 -1.33 1.20
CA GLU A 37 19.10 -1.83 0.64
C GLU A 37 20.15 -0.72 0.40
N THR A 38 20.38 0.17 1.37
CA THR A 38 21.38 1.23 1.15
C THR A 38 22.80 0.69 0.95
N LYS A 39 23.12 -0.49 1.49
CA LYS A 39 24.43 -1.16 1.35
C LYS A 39 25.58 -0.27 1.85
N VAL A 40 25.29 0.66 2.76
CA VAL A 40 26.25 1.59 3.36
C VAL A 40 26.74 1.00 4.68
N THR A 41 28.05 0.78 4.81
CA THR A 41 28.65 0.30 6.06
C THR A 41 28.72 1.42 7.10
N ALA A 42 28.81 1.07 8.38
CA ALA A 42 28.86 2.04 9.48
C ALA A 42 29.91 3.15 9.25
N GLN A 43 31.09 2.80 8.73
CA GLN A 43 32.20 3.74 8.45
C GLN A 43 31.87 4.77 7.34
N LYS A 44 30.84 4.54 6.54
CA LYS A 44 30.44 5.40 5.41
C LYS A 44 29.12 6.14 5.62
N GLN A 45 28.40 5.92 6.73
CA GLN A 45 27.09 6.53 6.97
C GLN A 45 27.19 8.05 7.01
N ASP A 46 27.94 8.58 7.97
CA ASP A 46 28.34 9.98 8.10
C ASP A 46 28.63 10.72 6.78
N THR A 47 29.44 10.11 5.91
CA THR A 47 29.81 10.70 4.62
C THR A 47 28.67 10.61 3.60
N THR A 48 27.93 9.49 3.59
CA THR A 48 26.78 9.30 2.71
C THR A 48 25.65 10.27 3.06
N GLU A 49 25.31 10.38 4.33
CA GLU A 49 24.27 11.27 4.86
C GLU A 49 24.57 12.74 4.54
N ARG A 50 25.83 13.19 4.71
CA ARG A 50 26.27 14.53 4.28
C ARG A 50 26.16 14.72 2.76
N ASN A 51 26.56 13.72 1.97
CA ASN A 51 26.51 13.78 0.51
C ASN A 51 25.08 13.76 -0.07
N LEU A 52 24.06 13.37 0.70
CA LEU A 52 22.66 13.60 0.31
C LEU A 52 22.31 15.09 0.23
N CYS A 53 23.09 15.98 0.85
CA CYS A 53 22.92 17.44 0.81
C CYS A 53 21.54 17.95 1.28
N LEU A 54 20.80 17.14 2.02
CA LEU A 54 19.45 17.45 2.52
C LEU A 54 19.54 18.34 3.77
N ARG A 55 19.20 19.63 3.62
CA ARG A 55 19.28 20.60 4.72
C ARG A 55 18.26 20.30 5.83
N HIS A 56 18.72 20.37 7.07
CA HIS A 56 17.93 20.05 8.27
C HIS A 56 17.47 18.59 8.37
N TRP A 57 18.03 17.69 7.57
CA TRP A 57 17.74 16.26 7.71
C TRP A 57 18.58 15.60 8.79
N GLN A 58 17.94 14.70 9.53
CA GLN A 58 18.56 13.77 10.46
C GLN A 58 18.27 12.34 9.98
N PHE A 59 19.08 11.37 10.41
CA PHE A 59 19.01 9.99 9.92
C PHE A 59 19.15 8.98 11.06
N PHE A 60 18.41 7.88 10.94
CA PHE A 60 18.68 6.62 11.62
C PHE A 60 19.11 5.59 10.57
N ASN A 61 19.94 4.62 10.96
CA ASN A 61 20.30 3.49 10.13
C ASN A 61 20.48 2.23 10.98
N ASN A 62 20.28 1.04 10.38
CA ASN A 62 20.35 -0.24 11.09
C ASN A 62 21.73 -0.94 10.97
N THR A 63 22.85 -0.21 10.89
CA THR A 63 24.18 -0.88 10.79
C THR A 63 24.61 -1.59 12.07
N SER A 64 24.06 -1.20 13.23
CA SER A 64 24.22 -1.95 14.49
C SER A 64 23.52 -3.30 14.44
N SER A 65 22.44 -3.43 13.66
CA SER A 65 21.67 -4.66 13.47
C SER A 65 22.08 -5.44 12.20
N SER A 66 22.79 -4.82 11.25
CA SER A 66 23.14 -5.44 9.96
C SER A 66 24.48 -4.94 9.42
N SER A 67 25.38 -5.85 9.06
CA SER A 67 26.76 -5.55 8.62
C SER A 67 26.89 -4.63 7.40
N HIS A 68 25.81 -4.45 6.63
CA HIS A 68 25.78 -3.69 5.39
C HIS A 68 24.82 -2.50 5.40
N GLY A 69 24.12 -2.20 6.50
CA GLY A 69 23.13 -1.12 6.54
C GLY A 69 21.99 -1.33 5.53
N ARG A 70 21.01 -2.16 5.89
CA ARG A 70 19.89 -2.45 4.99
C ARG A 70 18.85 -1.33 4.96
N ILE A 71 18.57 -0.70 6.10
CA ILE A 71 17.53 0.32 6.25
C ILE A 71 18.15 1.60 6.80
N MET A 72 17.83 2.71 6.14
CA MET A 72 18.08 4.08 6.62
C MET A 72 16.75 4.84 6.62
N VAL A 73 16.48 5.62 7.65
CA VAL A 73 15.28 6.46 7.75
C VAL A 73 15.72 7.89 8.01
N GLY A 74 15.58 8.75 7.00
CA GLY A 74 15.84 10.18 7.10
C GLY A 74 14.56 10.97 7.36
N TRP A 75 14.66 12.10 8.04
CA TRP A 75 13.56 13.06 8.19
C TRP A 75 14.03 14.51 8.30
N ASN A 76 13.20 15.43 7.86
CA ASN A 76 13.38 16.87 8.05
C ASN A 76 13.01 17.26 9.50
N SER A 77 14.01 17.64 10.30
CA SER A 77 13.83 17.99 11.71
C SER A 77 13.07 19.30 11.95
N GLN A 78 12.74 20.06 10.89
CA GLN A 78 11.87 21.25 11.00
C GLN A 78 10.38 20.93 10.90
N THR A 79 9.99 19.79 10.30
CA THR A 79 8.58 19.42 10.10
C THR A 79 8.16 18.21 10.92
N VAL A 80 9.10 17.30 11.20
CA VAL A 80 8.89 16.04 11.91
C VAL A 80 9.98 15.82 12.96
N GLN A 81 9.62 15.21 14.09
CA GLN A 81 10.58 14.55 14.97
C GLN A 81 10.35 13.04 14.92
N LEU A 82 11.41 12.29 14.58
CA LEU A 82 11.43 10.83 14.72
C LEU A 82 12.23 10.41 15.95
N THR A 83 11.80 9.33 16.58
CA THR A 83 12.56 8.59 17.59
C THR A 83 12.49 7.10 17.25
N CYS A 84 13.61 6.48 16.88
CA CYS A 84 13.69 5.04 16.67
C CYS A 84 13.40 4.30 17.99
N ILE A 85 12.38 3.43 17.98
CA ILE A 85 11.99 2.61 19.14
C ILE A 85 12.38 1.14 18.98
N HIS A 86 12.56 0.66 17.74
CA HIS A 86 13.01 -0.70 17.47
C HIS A 86 13.74 -0.79 16.12
N SER A 87 14.84 -1.55 16.08
CA SER A 87 15.64 -1.79 14.86
C SER A 87 15.97 -3.28 14.74
N SER A 88 16.03 -3.76 13.50
CA SER A 88 16.23 -5.15 13.09
C SER A 88 16.91 -5.18 11.72
N PRO A 89 17.55 -6.29 11.29
CA PRO A 89 17.94 -6.48 9.89
C PRO A 89 16.80 -6.29 8.87
N GLN A 90 15.55 -6.48 9.30
CA GLN A 90 14.35 -6.51 8.44
C GLN A 90 13.35 -5.37 8.68
N TRP A 91 13.48 -4.60 9.76
CA TRP A 91 12.59 -3.45 9.99
C TRP A 91 13.25 -2.36 10.85
N MET A 92 12.74 -1.14 10.72
CA MET A 92 12.99 -0.06 11.66
C MET A 92 11.66 0.63 12.00
N THR A 93 11.34 0.73 13.28
CA THR A 93 10.11 1.36 13.76
C THR A 93 10.45 2.60 14.59
N CYS A 94 9.78 3.70 14.26
CA CYS A 94 9.92 5.00 14.91
C CYS A 94 8.59 5.49 15.49
N ASN A 95 8.64 6.19 16.62
CA ASN A 95 7.61 7.16 16.96
C ASN A 95 7.82 8.40 16.07
N MET A 96 6.74 8.97 15.56
CA MET A 96 6.75 10.13 14.67
C MET A 96 5.81 11.22 15.20
N HIS A 97 6.36 12.42 15.40
CA HIS A 97 5.64 13.60 15.86
C HIS A 97 5.67 14.67 14.77
N ILE A 98 4.52 15.26 14.43
CA ILE A 98 4.40 16.30 13.41
C ILE A 98 4.51 17.67 14.10
N LEU A 99 5.62 18.38 13.89
CA LEU A 99 5.97 19.56 14.68
C LEU A 99 5.03 20.75 14.43
N HIS A 100 4.55 20.90 13.18
CA HIS A 100 3.61 21.95 12.80
C HIS A 100 2.16 21.68 13.27
N ASN A 101 1.89 20.55 13.95
CA ASN A 101 0.59 20.22 14.53
C ASN A 101 0.77 19.36 15.79
N PRO A 102 1.25 19.95 16.90
CA PRO A 102 1.63 19.21 18.11
C PRO A 102 0.44 18.57 18.85
N THR A 103 -0.80 18.94 18.51
CA THR A 103 -2.03 18.31 19.02
C THR A 103 -2.44 17.05 18.24
N THR A 104 -1.73 16.71 17.16
CA THR A 104 -1.96 15.45 16.44
C THR A 104 -1.37 14.28 17.21
N THR A 105 -2.15 13.22 17.40
CA THR A 105 -1.69 11.96 17.99
C THR A 105 -0.41 11.48 17.31
N PRO A 106 0.66 11.13 18.06
CA PRO A 106 1.87 10.58 17.46
C PRO A 106 1.54 9.33 16.66
N LEU A 107 2.11 9.22 15.45
CA LEU A 107 2.00 8.00 14.66
C LEU A 107 3.25 7.12 14.81
N LYS A 108 3.05 5.84 14.57
CA LYS A 108 4.10 4.85 14.40
C LYS A 108 4.43 4.77 12.92
N LEU A 109 5.72 4.82 12.59
CA LEU A 109 6.22 4.56 11.24
C LEU A 109 7.12 3.33 11.30
N THR A 110 6.83 2.32 10.49
CA THR A 110 7.70 1.15 10.31
C THR A 110 8.16 1.06 8.86
N ILE A 111 9.48 1.10 8.65
CA ILE A 111 10.11 0.85 7.35
C ILE A 111 10.58 -0.60 7.30
N VAL A 112 10.20 -1.34 6.25
CA VAL A 112 10.39 -2.80 6.13
C VAL A 112 11.35 -3.17 5.00
N TYR A 113 12.20 -4.15 5.28
CA TYR A 113 12.91 -4.99 4.32
C TYR A 113 12.66 -6.46 4.69
N GLY A 114 11.78 -7.15 3.97
CA GLY A 114 11.62 -8.59 4.12
C GLY A 114 12.84 -9.33 3.60
N ASP A 115 13.28 -10.38 4.29
CA ASP A 115 14.33 -11.27 3.78
C ASP A 115 13.90 -11.92 2.45
N ASN A 116 14.87 -12.31 1.61
CA ASN A 116 14.57 -12.94 0.33
C ASN A 116 13.98 -14.34 0.49
N THR A 117 14.31 -15.04 1.58
CA THR A 117 13.84 -16.40 1.88
C THR A 117 12.51 -16.40 2.64
N THR A 118 11.66 -17.41 2.42
CA THR A 118 10.38 -17.54 3.14
C THR A 118 10.61 -17.70 4.64
N ALA A 119 11.51 -18.60 5.06
CA ALA A 119 11.84 -18.81 6.47
C ALA A 119 12.47 -17.56 7.11
N GLY A 120 13.33 -16.83 6.38
CA GLY A 120 13.91 -15.59 6.90
C GLY A 120 12.88 -14.52 7.24
N ARG A 121 11.70 -14.53 6.60
CA ARG A 121 10.61 -13.58 6.87
C ARG A 121 9.73 -13.95 8.09
N GLU A 122 9.87 -15.14 8.67
CA GLU A 122 9.05 -15.57 9.82
C GLU A 122 9.17 -14.59 11.00
N ALA A 123 10.39 -14.17 11.34
CA ALA A 123 10.63 -13.16 12.39
C ALA A 123 10.09 -11.76 12.06
N LEU A 124 9.86 -11.42 10.78
CA LEU A 124 9.17 -10.19 10.38
C LEU A 124 7.66 -10.32 10.56
N TRP A 125 7.10 -11.50 10.29
CA TRP A 125 5.68 -11.79 10.48
C TRP A 125 5.29 -11.74 11.96
N GLU A 126 6.02 -12.47 12.81
CA GLU A 126 5.87 -12.43 14.27
C GLU A 126 6.01 -11.00 14.82
N TYR A 127 6.94 -10.21 14.27
CA TYR A 127 7.09 -8.82 14.65
C TYR A 127 5.87 -7.97 14.31
N ILE A 128 5.28 -8.14 13.12
CA ILE A 128 4.10 -7.39 12.67
C ILE A 128 2.88 -7.75 13.52
N GLU A 129 2.63 -9.03 13.77
CA GLU A 129 1.49 -9.53 14.55
C GLU A 129 1.58 -9.11 16.03
N ARG A 130 2.76 -9.16 16.65
CA ARG A 130 2.91 -8.64 18.01
C ARG A 130 2.78 -7.12 18.07
N THR A 131 3.33 -6.43 17.08
CA THR A 131 3.34 -4.95 17.04
C THR A 131 1.96 -4.37 16.72
N SER A 132 1.09 -5.10 16.00
CA SER A 132 -0.29 -4.66 15.76
C SER A 132 -1.10 -4.58 17.06
N VAL A 133 -0.92 -5.53 17.98
CA VAL A 133 -1.54 -5.50 19.31
C VAL A 133 -1.05 -4.27 20.10
N ASP A 134 0.26 -4.07 20.18
CA ASP A 134 0.91 -2.93 20.84
C ASP A 134 0.48 -1.57 20.23
N HIS A 135 0.13 -1.54 18.93
CA HIS A 135 -0.25 -0.34 18.19
C HIS A 135 -1.74 -0.24 17.86
N SER A 136 -2.60 -1.14 18.35
CA SER A 136 -4.03 -1.23 18.01
C SER A 136 -4.78 0.10 18.12
N ALA A 137 -4.54 0.86 19.18
CA ALA A 137 -5.12 2.19 19.42
C ALA A 137 -4.26 3.38 18.93
N ILE A 138 -3.10 3.13 18.33
CA ILE A 138 -2.15 4.16 17.89
C ILE A 138 -2.12 4.20 16.36
N PRO A 139 -2.19 5.37 15.71
CA PRO A 139 -2.03 5.46 14.26
C PRO A 139 -0.72 4.80 13.78
N TRP A 140 -0.79 3.76 12.96
CA TRP A 140 0.39 3.04 12.46
C TRP A 140 0.40 3.02 10.94
N LEU A 141 1.54 3.43 10.36
CA LEU A 141 1.90 3.30 8.96
C LEU A 141 3.09 2.34 8.84
N ILE A 142 2.93 1.28 8.06
CA ILE A 142 4.00 0.33 7.75
C ILE A 142 4.20 0.27 6.24
N MET A 143 5.42 0.50 5.79
CA MET A 143 5.77 0.56 4.37
C MET A 143 7.16 0.01 4.09
N GLY A 144 7.35 -0.60 2.93
CA GLY A 144 8.64 -1.19 2.60
C GLY A 144 8.58 -2.18 1.46
N ASP A 145 9.74 -2.78 1.21
CA ASP A 145 9.88 -3.97 0.38
C ASP A 145 9.71 -5.18 1.29
N PHE A 146 8.61 -5.92 1.12
CA PHE A 146 8.30 -7.09 1.95
C PHE A 146 8.91 -8.39 1.39
N ASN A 147 9.51 -8.34 0.18
CA ASN A 147 9.91 -9.52 -0.59
C ASN A 147 8.83 -10.63 -0.69
N ALA A 148 7.56 -10.21 -0.61
CA ALA A 148 6.38 -11.06 -0.62
C ALA A 148 5.25 -10.41 -1.42
N VAL A 149 4.30 -11.24 -1.87
CA VAL A 149 3.10 -10.85 -2.62
C VAL A 149 1.86 -11.33 -1.87
N LEU A 150 0.74 -10.60 -1.96
CA LEU A 150 -0.51 -11.02 -1.31
C LEU A 150 -1.27 -12.07 -2.13
N SER A 151 -1.16 -12.04 -3.46
CA SER A 151 -1.93 -12.89 -4.36
C SER A 151 -1.10 -13.40 -5.57
N PRO A 152 -1.59 -14.40 -6.32
CA PRO A 152 -1.02 -14.76 -7.62
C PRO A 152 -0.98 -13.58 -8.61
N ASP A 153 -2.03 -12.74 -8.62
CA ASP A 153 -2.20 -11.58 -9.51
C ASP A 153 -1.22 -10.41 -9.21
N ASP A 154 -0.41 -10.53 -8.16
CA ASP A 154 0.70 -9.64 -7.85
C ASP A 154 2.02 -10.09 -8.51
N ARG A 155 1.96 -11.13 -9.36
CA ARG A 155 3.05 -11.63 -10.20
C ARG A 155 2.66 -11.57 -11.68
N GLN A 156 3.65 -11.40 -12.55
CA GLN A 156 3.51 -11.62 -13.97
C GLN A 156 4.84 -12.15 -14.53
N GLY A 157 4.78 -13.22 -15.34
CA GLY A 157 5.96 -13.92 -15.83
C GLY A 157 6.62 -14.81 -14.76
N GLY A 158 7.56 -15.66 -15.20
CA GLY A 158 8.19 -16.67 -14.34
C GLY A 158 7.22 -17.79 -13.90
N ARG A 159 7.59 -18.53 -12.85
CA ARG A 159 6.74 -19.60 -12.30
C ARG A 159 5.48 -19.04 -11.62
N GLN A 160 4.35 -19.69 -11.89
CA GLN A 160 3.02 -19.33 -11.36
C GLN A 160 2.56 -20.25 -10.22
N ASP A 161 3.48 -21.02 -9.61
CA ASP A 161 3.16 -21.91 -8.51
C ASP A 161 2.81 -21.13 -7.22
N TRP A 162 1.63 -21.45 -6.69
CA TRP A 162 1.12 -20.89 -5.44
C TRP A 162 0.96 -21.97 -4.37
N CYS A 163 2.05 -22.25 -3.67
CA CYS A 163 2.06 -23.12 -2.50
C CYS A 163 1.76 -22.37 -1.19
N ASN A 164 1.25 -23.10 -0.19
CA ASN A 164 0.65 -22.56 1.05
C ASN A 164 1.51 -21.53 1.80
N HIS A 165 2.83 -21.63 1.76
CA HIS A 165 3.71 -20.71 2.48
C HIS A 165 3.66 -19.26 1.93
N HIS A 166 3.13 -19.06 0.72
CA HIS A 166 2.85 -17.71 0.21
C HIS A 166 1.69 -17.02 0.94
N ASN A 167 0.76 -17.79 1.53
CA ASN A 167 -0.36 -17.24 2.28
C ASN A 167 0.09 -16.56 3.58
N ALA A 168 1.27 -16.89 4.12
CA ALA A 168 1.77 -16.36 5.40
C ALA A 168 1.72 -14.82 5.46
N PHE A 169 2.15 -14.13 4.40
CA PHE A 169 2.11 -12.66 4.35
C PHE A 169 0.67 -12.12 4.37
N GLY A 170 -0.25 -12.73 3.61
CA GLY A 170 -1.66 -12.34 3.58
C GLY A 170 -2.34 -12.57 4.94
N ASN A 171 -2.09 -13.73 5.55
CA ASN A 171 -2.58 -14.07 6.88
C ASN A 171 -2.07 -13.07 7.92
N THR A 172 -0.76 -12.81 7.97
CA THR A 172 -0.17 -11.84 8.91
C THR A 172 -0.76 -10.44 8.76
N ILE A 173 -0.98 -9.96 7.53
CA ILE A 173 -1.62 -8.65 7.31
C ILE A 173 -3.09 -8.65 7.78
N GLN A 174 -3.80 -9.77 7.64
CA GLN A 174 -5.17 -9.95 8.13
C GLN A 174 -5.24 -9.99 9.67
N GLU A 175 -4.44 -10.85 10.32
CA GLU A 175 -4.36 -10.97 11.79
C GLU A 175 -3.85 -9.68 12.45
N ALA A 176 -3.02 -8.90 11.75
CA ALA A 176 -2.56 -7.59 12.19
C ALA A 176 -3.59 -6.45 12.01
N GLU A 177 -4.79 -6.73 11.48
CA GLU A 177 -5.82 -5.73 11.11
C GLU A 177 -5.27 -4.56 10.26
N LEU A 178 -4.34 -4.88 9.34
CA LEU A 178 -3.65 -3.92 8.49
C LEU A 178 -4.34 -3.80 7.13
N PHE A 179 -4.80 -2.59 6.80
CA PHE A 179 -5.46 -2.29 5.53
C PHE A 179 -4.47 -1.67 4.55
N GLN A 180 -4.43 -2.19 3.30
CA GLN A 180 -3.60 -1.63 2.25
C GLN A 180 -3.98 -0.16 2.00
N THR A 181 -3.00 0.73 2.02
CA THR A 181 -3.25 2.16 1.76
C THR A 181 -3.66 2.37 0.30
N PRO A 182 -4.77 3.09 0.03
CA PRO A 182 -5.21 3.40 -1.33
C PRO A 182 -4.06 4.01 -2.14
N TYR A 183 -3.83 3.49 -3.35
CA TYR A 183 -2.66 3.88 -4.14
C TYR A 183 -2.96 4.16 -5.61
N THR A 184 -2.03 4.88 -6.23
CA THR A 184 -2.00 5.19 -7.66
C THR A 184 -0.59 4.91 -8.22
N GLY A 185 -0.46 4.88 -9.55
CA GLY A 185 0.82 4.61 -10.21
C GLY A 185 1.06 3.12 -10.46
N MET A 186 2.30 2.66 -10.27
CA MET A 186 2.73 1.30 -10.61
C MET A 186 2.06 0.23 -9.73
N ARG A 187 1.34 -0.73 -10.35
CA ARG A 187 0.87 -1.96 -9.68
C ARG A 187 2.05 -2.85 -9.31
N TYR A 188 2.79 -3.36 -10.30
CA TYR A 188 4.01 -4.13 -10.08
C TYR A 188 5.17 -3.17 -9.82
N THR A 189 5.68 -3.21 -8.60
CA THR A 189 6.72 -2.29 -8.13
C THR A 189 8.11 -2.76 -8.50
N TRP A 190 8.33 -4.08 -8.60
CA TRP A 190 9.59 -4.70 -8.98
C TRP A 190 9.60 -5.26 -10.41
N HIS A 191 10.77 -5.25 -11.04
CA HIS A 191 11.05 -5.90 -12.33
C HIS A 191 12.45 -6.54 -12.33
N ASN A 192 12.61 -7.72 -12.92
CA ASN A 192 13.90 -8.42 -12.97
C ASN A 192 14.95 -7.80 -13.93
N GLY A 193 14.63 -6.75 -14.69
CA GLY A 193 15.53 -6.14 -15.67
C GLY A 193 15.63 -6.87 -17.00
N HIS A 194 14.93 -8.00 -17.17
CA HIS A 194 14.93 -8.77 -18.42
C HIS A 194 13.78 -8.39 -19.36
N ALA A 195 13.99 -8.59 -20.66
CA ALA A 195 13.03 -8.28 -21.72
C ALA A 195 12.22 -9.51 -22.18
N ALA A 196 11.12 -9.22 -22.90
CA ALA A 196 10.25 -10.21 -23.55
C ALA A 196 9.84 -11.37 -22.62
N GLU A 197 9.93 -12.61 -23.09
CA GLU A 197 9.46 -13.83 -22.42
C GLU A 197 10.13 -14.10 -21.06
N THR A 198 11.31 -13.53 -20.83
CA THR A 198 12.04 -13.64 -19.55
C THR A 198 11.75 -12.51 -18.56
N SER A 199 10.88 -11.56 -18.92
CA SER A 199 10.45 -10.47 -18.05
C SER A 199 9.61 -11.01 -16.88
N ILE A 200 10.02 -10.68 -15.66
CA ILE A 200 9.29 -11.00 -14.43
C ILE A 200 8.96 -9.69 -13.70
N LEU A 201 7.68 -9.49 -13.42
CA LEU A 201 7.15 -8.37 -12.65
C LEU A 201 6.54 -8.89 -11.35
N ARG A 202 6.74 -8.15 -10.25
CA ARG A 202 6.16 -8.47 -8.94
C ARG A 202 5.73 -7.22 -8.20
N LYS A 203 4.69 -7.32 -7.37
CA LYS A 203 4.39 -6.31 -6.36
C LYS A 203 5.03 -6.71 -5.02
N LEU A 204 6.22 -6.18 -4.76
CA LEU A 204 6.98 -6.47 -3.53
C LEU A 204 6.95 -5.30 -2.54
N ASP A 205 6.71 -4.09 -3.04
CA ASP A 205 6.64 -2.87 -2.24
C ASP A 205 5.18 -2.57 -1.88
N TRP A 206 4.93 -2.48 -0.58
CA TRP A 206 3.59 -2.32 0.00
C TRP A 206 3.55 -1.19 1.03
N VAL A 207 2.35 -0.67 1.25
CA VAL A 207 2.02 0.31 2.29
C VAL A 207 0.71 -0.13 2.92
N PHE A 208 0.70 -0.30 4.23
CA PHE A 208 -0.47 -0.65 5.02
C PHE A 208 -0.61 0.28 6.22
N SER A 209 -1.83 0.40 6.72
CA SER A 209 -2.12 1.14 7.95
C SER A 209 -3.30 0.54 8.72
N ASN A 210 -3.35 0.77 10.02
CA ASN A 210 -4.47 0.34 10.87
C ASN A 210 -5.66 1.31 10.87
N SER A 211 -6.76 0.94 11.52
CA SER A 211 -7.97 1.76 11.66
C SER A 211 -7.71 3.12 12.34
N ALA A 212 -6.89 3.14 13.39
CA ALA A 212 -6.49 4.37 14.10
C ALA A 212 -5.79 5.39 13.18
N PHE A 213 -5.02 4.92 12.19
CA PHE A 213 -4.41 5.77 11.18
C PHE A 213 -5.45 6.43 10.27
N TYR A 214 -6.44 5.70 9.75
CA TYR A 214 -7.48 6.30 8.91
C TYR A 214 -8.43 7.22 9.69
N THR A 215 -8.63 6.99 10.99
CA THR A 215 -9.30 7.96 11.88
C THR A 215 -8.55 9.30 11.96
N SER A 216 -7.22 9.29 11.78
CA SER A 216 -6.37 10.49 11.83
C SER A 216 -6.16 11.13 10.45
N TRP A 217 -6.01 10.31 9.41
CA TRP A 217 -5.78 10.72 8.01
C TRP A 217 -6.67 9.93 7.04
N PRO A 218 -7.99 10.19 7.00
CA PRO A 218 -8.95 9.42 6.19
C PRO A 218 -8.75 9.59 4.68
N THR A 219 -7.97 10.59 4.26
CA THR A 219 -7.63 10.89 2.86
C THR A 219 -6.20 10.48 2.48
N ALA A 220 -5.49 9.76 3.36
CA ALA A 220 -4.14 9.29 3.09
C ALA A 220 -4.10 8.39 1.86
N LYS A 221 -3.13 8.64 0.97
CA LYS A 221 -2.95 7.89 -0.27
C LYS A 221 -1.47 7.75 -0.61
N THR A 222 -1.15 6.69 -1.33
CA THR A 222 0.20 6.39 -1.82
C THR A 222 0.30 6.58 -3.33
N HIS A 223 1.45 7.03 -3.83
CA HIS A 223 1.80 6.96 -5.24
C HIS A 223 3.06 6.12 -5.43
N PHE A 224 3.00 5.09 -6.28
CA PHE A 224 4.14 4.29 -6.69
C PHE A 224 4.68 4.80 -8.03
N TYR A 225 5.85 5.43 -8.01
CA TYR A 225 6.48 6.01 -9.19
C TYR A 225 7.02 4.93 -10.16
N PRO A 226 7.11 5.24 -11.46
CA PRO A 226 7.86 4.41 -12.41
C PRO A 226 9.31 4.16 -11.94
N ARG A 227 9.81 2.94 -12.17
CA ARG A 227 11.21 2.57 -11.95
C ARG A 227 12.12 3.40 -12.86
N TYR A 228 13.24 3.90 -12.33
CA TYR A 228 14.24 4.63 -13.13
C TYR A 228 15.68 4.50 -12.60
N ALA A 229 15.91 4.54 -11.28
CA ALA A 229 17.25 4.39 -10.67
C ALA A 229 17.42 3.12 -9.81
N SER A 230 16.37 2.31 -9.75
CA SER A 230 16.29 1.02 -9.06
C SER A 230 15.34 0.12 -9.83
N ASP A 231 15.50 -1.19 -9.66
CA ASP A 231 14.55 -2.22 -10.08
C ASP A 231 13.27 -2.24 -9.21
N HIS A 232 13.22 -1.44 -8.14
CA HIS A 232 12.01 -1.15 -7.35
C HIS A 232 11.46 0.26 -7.60
N SER A 233 10.14 0.39 -7.50
CA SER A 233 9.39 1.65 -7.56
C SER A 233 9.46 2.42 -6.24
N ALA A 234 9.73 3.73 -6.29
CA ALA A 234 9.59 4.59 -5.13
C ALA A 234 8.11 4.77 -4.74
N ALA A 235 7.78 4.64 -3.47
CA ALA A 235 6.46 4.96 -2.91
C ALA A 235 6.50 6.32 -2.21
N VAL A 236 5.45 7.13 -2.33
CA VAL A 236 5.24 8.34 -1.53
C VAL A 236 3.82 8.35 -1.00
N THR A 237 3.67 8.38 0.32
CA THR A 237 2.40 8.47 1.04
C THR A 237 2.20 9.90 1.54
N THR A 238 1.08 10.52 1.16
CA THR A 238 0.74 11.89 1.56
C THR A 238 -0.33 11.89 2.64
N LEU A 239 -0.04 12.58 3.76
CA LEU A 239 -0.92 12.76 4.90
C LEU A 239 -1.52 14.17 4.89
N THR A 240 -2.81 14.25 4.60
CA THR A 240 -3.62 15.48 4.66
C THR A 240 -4.53 15.43 5.89
N ASN A 241 -4.29 16.34 6.84
CA ASN A 241 -5.19 16.52 7.99
C ASN A 241 -6.43 17.30 7.53
N THR A 242 -7.57 16.61 7.43
CA THR A 242 -8.86 17.18 7.00
C THR A 242 -9.50 18.11 8.05
N ARG A 243 -9.01 18.12 9.30
CA ARG A 243 -9.59 18.95 10.40
C ARG A 243 -9.36 20.47 10.24
N LEU A 244 -8.65 20.91 9.21
CA LEU A 244 -8.40 22.33 8.90
C LEU A 244 -8.91 22.76 7.51
N GLY A 245 -9.86 22.02 6.91
CA GLY A 245 -10.29 22.25 5.52
C GLY A 245 -11.76 21.98 5.22
N GLN A 246 -12.61 22.94 5.59
CA GLN A 246 -13.99 23.18 5.12
C GLN A 246 -15.11 22.18 5.51
N PRO A 247 -16.38 22.64 5.56
CA PRO A 247 -17.53 21.76 5.69
C PRO A 247 -17.62 20.84 4.47
N ILE A 248 -18.05 19.60 4.70
CA ILE A 248 -18.57 18.76 3.63
C ILE A 248 -19.86 19.43 3.16
N HIS A 249 -19.78 20.23 2.09
CA HIS A 249 -20.97 20.62 1.33
C HIS A 249 -21.52 19.32 0.75
N GLY A 250 -22.48 18.72 1.44
CA GLY A 250 -23.19 17.57 0.92
C GLY A 250 -23.77 17.95 -0.43
N GLU A 251 -23.41 17.19 -1.46
CA GLU A 251 -24.05 17.30 -2.76
C GLU A 251 -25.54 17.09 -2.54
N SER A 252 -26.32 18.16 -2.65
CA SER A 252 -27.76 18.07 -2.65
C SER A 252 -28.15 17.37 -3.94
N HIS A 253 -28.36 16.05 -3.86
CA HIS A 253 -29.02 15.30 -4.92
C HIS A 253 -30.19 16.14 -5.44
N PRO A 254 -30.26 16.43 -6.75
CA PRO A 254 -31.34 17.22 -7.30
C PRO A 254 -32.64 16.48 -7.01
N LYS A 255 -33.45 17.03 -6.10
CA LYS A 255 -34.77 16.48 -5.76
C LYS A 255 -35.53 16.33 -7.07
N LEU A 256 -35.93 15.10 -7.42
CA LEU A 256 -36.90 14.86 -8.48
C LEU A 256 -38.19 15.60 -8.08
N ARG A 257 -38.36 16.80 -8.62
CA ARG A 257 -39.52 17.64 -8.35
C ARG A 257 -40.58 17.26 -9.36
N SER A 258 -41.51 16.41 -8.93
CA SER A 258 -42.71 16.07 -9.69
C SER A 258 -43.51 17.35 -9.99
N LYS A 259 -43.40 17.85 -11.22
CA LYS A 259 -44.57 18.41 -11.92
C LYS A 259 -45.40 17.20 -12.37
N VAL A 260 -46.73 17.22 -12.33
CA VAL A 260 -47.63 18.31 -12.74
C VAL A 260 -48.76 18.50 -11.73
N GLU A 261 -49.10 19.76 -11.42
CA GLU A 261 -50.31 20.13 -10.69
C GLU A 261 -51.55 20.12 -11.59
N SER A 262 -52.71 19.98 -10.96
CA SER A 262 -54.04 19.94 -11.57
C SER A 262 -54.39 21.14 -12.46
N SER A 263 -55.06 20.85 -13.57
CA SER A 263 -56.07 21.75 -14.17
C SER A 263 -57.41 21.02 -14.21
N SER A 264 -58.46 21.70 -13.75
CA SER A 264 -59.81 21.16 -13.57
C SER A 264 -60.75 21.57 -14.72
N GLU A 265 -61.84 20.80 -14.86
CA GLU A 265 -63.05 21.10 -15.67
C GLU A 265 -62.89 21.09 -17.21
N ALA A 266 -63.81 20.56 -18.03
CA ALA A 266 -65.04 19.80 -17.77
C ALA A 266 -65.48 19.04 -19.05
N VAL A 267 -66.74 18.53 -19.07
CA VAL A 267 -67.55 18.13 -20.24
C VAL A 267 -67.50 16.65 -20.71
N SER A 268 -68.24 15.83 -19.94
CA SER A 268 -69.38 15.00 -20.42
C SER A 268 -69.21 13.74 -21.29
N ARG A 269 -69.97 12.70 -20.89
CA ARG A 269 -70.66 11.66 -21.71
C ARG A 269 -69.82 10.68 -22.54
N SER A 270 -69.83 9.40 -22.13
CA SER A 270 -70.66 8.31 -22.71
C SER A 270 -70.00 6.91 -22.73
N SER A 271 -70.77 5.93 -22.24
CA SER A 271 -70.90 4.53 -22.74
C SER A 271 -69.70 3.57 -22.87
N SER A 272 -69.74 2.55 -21.99
CA SER A 272 -69.90 1.10 -22.29
C SER A 272 -68.71 0.19 -22.69
N SER A 273 -68.96 -1.12 -22.47
CA SER A 273 -68.26 -2.32 -22.99
C SER A 273 -66.87 -2.64 -22.40
N MET A 274 -66.75 -3.60 -21.48
CA MET A 274 -66.58 -5.06 -21.75
C MET A 274 -65.45 -5.41 -22.75
N HIS A 275 -64.34 -5.99 -22.25
CA HIS A 275 -63.88 -7.37 -22.59
C HIS A 275 -62.60 -7.80 -21.81
N LYS A 276 -62.68 -8.98 -21.19
CA LYS A 276 -61.61 -10.02 -21.09
C LYS A 276 -61.91 -11.06 -22.22
N PRO A 277 -61.14 -12.15 -22.51
CA PRO A 277 -60.13 -12.87 -21.69
C PRO A 277 -58.92 -13.48 -22.48
N HIS A 278 -58.29 -14.50 -21.86
CA HIS A 278 -57.33 -15.52 -22.36
C HIS A 278 -55.81 -15.17 -22.38
N LEU A 279 -54.83 -15.92 -21.82
CA LEU A 279 -54.67 -17.29 -21.22
C LEU A 279 -54.08 -18.37 -22.17
N GLN A 280 -52.80 -18.72 -21.96
CA GLN A 280 -52.12 -20.07 -22.03
C GLN A 280 -50.60 -19.84 -21.84
N GLN A 281 -49.87 -20.47 -20.91
CA GLN A 281 -49.53 -21.89 -20.65
C GLN A 281 -48.43 -22.49 -21.56
N GLY A 282 -47.45 -23.16 -20.92
CA GLY A 282 -46.41 -23.99 -21.57
C GLY A 282 -45.28 -24.37 -20.61
N GLN A 283 -45.17 -25.65 -20.22
CA GLN A 283 -44.15 -26.21 -19.31
C GLN A 283 -43.30 -27.30 -20.00
N GLY A 284 -42.13 -27.64 -19.40
CA GLY A 284 -41.43 -28.93 -19.56
C GLY A 284 -40.26 -28.94 -20.55
N SER A 285 -39.27 -29.86 -20.49
CA SER A 285 -38.91 -30.90 -19.51
C SER A 285 -37.45 -31.37 -19.73
N ARG A 286 -36.83 -32.05 -18.75
CA ARG A 286 -35.52 -32.77 -18.78
C ARG A 286 -35.75 -34.31 -18.88
N PRO A 287 -34.74 -35.22 -18.80
CA PRO A 287 -33.46 -35.42 -19.52
C PRO A 287 -33.41 -36.93 -20.01
N PRO A 288 -32.38 -37.81 -19.78
CA PRO A 288 -30.91 -37.75 -19.89
C PRO A 288 -30.28 -38.86 -20.78
N MET A 289 -28.97 -38.73 -21.08
CA MET A 289 -27.95 -39.79 -21.32
C MET A 289 -26.54 -39.15 -21.21
N GLY A 290 -25.41 -39.84 -20.99
CA GLY A 290 -25.18 -41.25 -20.62
C GLY A 290 -23.82 -41.80 -21.10
N GLY A 291 -22.87 -42.13 -20.20
CA GLY A 291 -21.62 -42.87 -20.53
C GLY A 291 -20.32 -42.45 -19.81
N SER A 292 -19.74 -43.38 -19.05
CA SER A 292 -18.33 -43.46 -18.57
C SER A 292 -17.75 -44.78 -19.12
N PRO A 293 -16.42 -44.98 -19.35
CA PRO A 293 -15.48 -45.21 -18.23
C PRO A 293 -13.95 -44.94 -18.41
N ALA A 294 -13.31 -44.71 -17.26
CA ALA A 294 -12.03 -45.27 -16.75
C ALA A 294 -10.64 -45.06 -17.41
N SER A 295 -9.64 -44.96 -16.51
CA SER A 295 -8.16 -45.12 -16.65
C SER A 295 -7.39 -44.05 -17.44
N GLY A 296 -6.17 -43.65 -17.05
CA GLY A 296 -5.33 -44.00 -15.90
C GLY A 296 -3.89 -43.48 -16.08
N GLY A 297 -3.05 -43.53 -15.05
CA GLY A 297 -1.59 -43.32 -15.17
C GLY A 297 -1.02 -42.15 -14.37
N ALA A 298 -0.01 -42.45 -13.54
CA ALA A 298 0.83 -41.49 -12.82
C ALA A 298 2.29 -41.65 -13.25
N ALA A 299 3.11 -40.60 -13.12
CA ALA A 299 4.54 -40.72 -12.83
C ALA A 299 5.18 -39.34 -12.48
N SER A 300 5.96 -39.35 -11.38
CA SER A 300 7.15 -38.53 -11.07
C SER A 300 7.27 -37.09 -11.59
#